data_AF-A0A1Y2J629-F1
#
_entry.id   AF-A0A1Y2J629-F1
#
_cell.length_a   1.000
_cell.length_b   1.000
_cell.length_c   1.000
_cell.angle_alpha   90.00
_cell.angle_beta   90.00
_cell.angle_gamma   90.00
#
_symmetry.space_group_name_H-M   'P 1'
#
loop_
_entity.id
_entity.type
_entity.pdbx_description
1 polymer ?
#
loop_
_entity_poly.entity_id
_entity_poly.type
_entity_poly.pdbx_seq_one_letter_code
_entity_poly.pdbx_strand_id
1 'polypeptide(L)'
;MSDTATILQVVTEYQAIFEECNSQNASIAVTGKDFTKLLQPSNSTDNAIEDIRELSKIAQEIKQAFTDIGCHFVAFDNANFQDNEGRVLQLGGQWRIYQIKFQTILDKSFDNASAASAFMQQYSKAVMTDVGQASYASLRDEIQVFVKRLETKAADALRTKNEFTELANNVRILTQVVGESLRQVDARVMSDLKITREELHLLRSKLNYVDDQMKLMSLVNVKVAAPGGLFAGAAVFSLSPSTLRDFMSSLIRGSEQFKKLEEDCALIQKEIEIREEKLASLVAKEHMIAKYQSPLDQTTQNIDNLAHKVEVIVGIWQYLRSDMIILQQELALASDPDMPITSFFLKKIRATRELYAKLAMLLDMYAKGSEIVIL
;
A
#
# COMPACT_ATOMS: atom_id res chain seq x y z
N MET A 1 -39.17 37.43 -34.72
CA MET A 1 -37.68 37.47 -34.85
C MET A 1 -36.97 37.42 -33.48
N SER A 2 -37.63 36.94 -32.41
CA SER A 2 -37.05 36.88 -31.05
C SER A 2 -36.49 35.51 -30.67
N ASP A 3 -36.83 34.43 -31.39
CA ASP A 3 -36.54 33.06 -30.95
C ASP A 3 -35.17 32.54 -31.42
N THR A 4 -34.65 33.04 -32.55
CA THR A 4 -33.33 32.63 -33.08
C THR A 4 -32.17 33.16 -32.23
N ALA A 5 -32.36 34.31 -31.57
CA ALA A 5 -31.35 34.89 -30.68
C ALA A 5 -31.22 34.10 -29.36
N THR A 6 -32.34 33.60 -28.83
CA THR A 6 -32.36 32.79 -27.60
C THR A 6 -31.77 31.39 -27.84
N ILE A 7 -32.00 30.79 -29.01
CA ILE A 7 -31.39 29.49 -29.37
C ILE A 7 -29.88 29.61 -29.54
N LEU A 8 -29.37 30.68 -30.18
CA LEU A 8 -27.93 30.87 -30.35
C LEU A 8 -27.21 31.09 -29.00
N GLN A 9 -27.85 31.78 -28.07
CA GLN A 9 -27.32 32.03 -26.73
C GLN A 9 -27.22 30.74 -25.90
N VAL A 10 -28.26 29.90 -25.94
CA VAL A 10 -28.25 28.60 -25.24
C VAL A 10 -27.21 27.64 -25.82
N VAL A 11 -27.03 27.63 -27.15
CA VAL A 11 -25.99 26.81 -27.81
C VAL A 11 -24.58 27.27 -27.41
N THR A 12 -24.38 28.58 -27.26
CA THR A 12 -23.07 29.14 -26.89
C THR A 12 -22.75 28.89 -25.41
N GLU A 13 -23.75 28.98 -24.52
CA GLU A 13 -23.62 28.60 -23.10
C GLU A 13 -23.34 27.09 -22.94
N TYR A 14 -23.99 26.23 -23.74
CA TYR A 14 -23.71 24.79 -23.74
C TYR A 14 -22.31 24.45 -24.22
N GLN A 15 -21.82 25.15 -25.24
CA GLN A 15 -20.50 24.91 -25.79
C GLN A 15 -19.40 25.37 -24.82
N ALA A 16 -19.63 26.46 -24.08
CA ALA A 16 -18.76 26.92 -23.01
C ALA A 16 -18.70 25.93 -21.83
N ILE A 17 -19.84 25.36 -21.39
CA ILE A 17 -19.89 24.35 -20.33
C ILE A 17 -19.19 23.05 -20.77
N PHE A 18 -19.34 22.67 -22.04
CA PHE A 18 -18.66 21.50 -22.61
C PHE A 18 -17.14 21.69 -22.69
N GLU A 19 -16.67 22.87 -23.10
CA GLU A 19 -15.25 23.21 -23.14
C GLU A 19 -14.63 23.38 -21.75
N GLU A 20 -15.40 23.91 -20.78
CA GLU A 20 -14.99 24.04 -19.38
C GLU A 20 -14.87 22.65 -18.70
N CYS A 21 -15.81 21.74 -18.94
CA CYS A 21 -15.74 20.35 -18.49
C CYS A 21 -14.59 19.56 -19.14
N ASN A 22 -14.23 19.88 -20.39
CA ASN A 22 -13.09 19.26 -21.07
C ASN A 22 -11.74 19.83 -20.62
N SER A 23 -11.67 21.13 -20.31
CA SER A 23 -10.43 21.79 -19.91
C SER A 23 -9.95 21.39 -18.50
N GLN A 24 -10.87 21.07 -17.57
CA GLN A 24 -10.53 20.51 -16.26
C GLN A 24 -10.07 19.03 -16.32
N ASN A 25 -10.24 18.36 -17.46
CA ASN A 25 -9.98 16.92 -17.64
C ASN A 25 -8.86 16.62 -18.65
N ALA A 26 -7.96 17.56 -18.93
CA ALA A 26 -6.89 17.40 -19.93
C ALA A 26 -5.98 16.15 -19.71
N SER A 27 -5.85 15.67 -18.46
CA SER A 27 -5.17 14.40 -18.13
C SER A 27 -6.00 13.17 -18.51
N ILE A 28 -7.33 13.22 -18.32
CA ILE A 28 -8.27 12.14 -18.67
C ILE A 28 -8.48 12.04 -20.19
N ALA A 29 -8.33 13.15 -20.91
CA ALA A 29 -8.40 13.20 -22.37
C ALA A 29 -7.29 12.41 -23.08
N VAL A 30 -6.16 12.14 -22.41
CA VAL A 30 -5.07 11.30 -22.93
C VAL A 30 -5.46 9.83 -22.81
N THR A 31 -5.96 9.40 -21.66
CA THR A 31 -6.36 7.99 -21.39
C THR A 31 -7.63 7.59 -22.14
N GLY A 32 -8.58 8.50 -22.31
CA GLY A 32 -9.82 8.23 -23.03
C GLY A 32 -9.69 8.20 -24.56
N LYS A 33 -8.60 8.74 -25.12
CA LYS A 33 -8.25 8.56 -26.55
C LYS A 33 -7.85 7.12 -26.87
N ASP A 34 -7.32 6.37 -25.90
CA ASP A 34 -7.03 4.95 -26.08
C ASP A 34 -8.30 4.10 -25.98
N PHE A 35 -9.25 4.49 -25.12
CA PHE A 35 -10.55 3.79 -25.04
C PHE A 35 -11.47 4.08 -26.22
N THR A 36 -11.46 5.29 -26.80
CA THR A 36 -12.20 5.57 -28.04
C THR A 36 -11.62 4.82 -29.25
N LYS A 37 -10.32 4.49 -29.25
CA LYS A 37 -9.74 3.53 -30.20
C LYS A 37 -10.22 2.09 -29.93
N LEU A 38 -10.44 1.71 -28.68
CA LEU A 38 -10.98 0.40 -28.26
C LEU A 38 -12.46 0.18 -28.63
N LEU A 39 -13.16 1.21 -29.08
CA LEU A 39 -14.54 1.08 -29.58
C LEU A 39 -14.61 1.10 -31.12
N GLN A 40 -13.48 1.16 -31.83
CA GLN A 40 -13.46 1.10 -33.30
C GLN A 40 -13.71 -0.32 -33.83
N PRO A 41 -14.55 -0.52 -34.87
CA PRO A 41 -15.17 -1.83 -35.12
C PRO A 41 -14.27 -2.98 -35.60
N SER A 42 -12.99 -2.76 -35.96
CA SER A 42 -12.25 -3.73 -36.77
C SER A 42 -11.19 -4.59 -36.06
N ASN A 43 -10.79 -4.33 -34.81
CA ASN A 43 -9.87 -5.20 -34.03
C ASN A 43 -10.03 -5.03 -32.49
N SER A 44 -11.08 -4.35 -32.05
CA SER A 44 -11.09 -3.73 -30.72
C SER A 44 -11.74 -4.53 -29.60
N THR A 45 -12.49 -5.59 -29.95
CA THR A 45 -13.27 -6.36 -28.96
C THR A 45 -12.36 -7.28 -28.15
N ASP A 46 -11.34 -7.85 -28.79
CA ASP A 46 -10.33 -8.68 -28.11
C ASP A 46 -9.45 -7.85 -27.17
N ASN A 47 -9.06 -6.64 -27.59
CA ASN A 47 -8.29 -5.73 -26.74
C ASN A 47 -9.09 -5.29 -25.51
N ALA A 48 -10.38 -4.94 -25.66
CA ALA A 48 -11.22 -4.54 -24.54
C ALA A 48 -11.49 -5.70 -23.55
N ILE A 49 -11.58 -6.94 -24.06
CA ILE A 49 -11.65 -8.14 -23.21
C ILE A 49 -10.36 -8.30 -22.42
N GLU A 50 -9.20 -8.12 -23.06
CA GLU A 50 -7.90 -8.24 -22.42
C GLU A 50 -7.70 -7.15 -21.35
N ASP A 51 -8.09 -5.91 -21.60
CA ASP A 51 -8.03 -4.83 -20.61
C ASP A 51 -8.86 -5.13 -19.35
N ILE A 52 -10.02 -5.79 -19.50
CA ILE A 52 -10.87 -6.17 -18.35
C ILE A 52 -10.28 -7.34 -17.58
N ARG A 53 -9.65 -8.28 -18.27
CA ARG A 53 -8.88 -9.34 -17.61
C ARG A 53 -7.72 -8.74 -16.85
N GLU A 54 -6.99 -7.79 -17.45
CA GLU A 54 -5.93 -7.06 -16.78
C GLU A 54 -6.47 -6.39 -15.53
N LEU A 55 -7.60 -5.68 -15.62
CA LEU A 55 -8.24 -5.01 -14.48
C LEU A 55 -8.58 -5.96 -13.33
N SER A 56 -9.14 -7.13 -13.66
CA SER A 56 -9.45 -8.16 -12.67
C SER A 56 -8.19 -8.71 -12.02
N LYS A 57 -7.14 -8.96 -12.82
CA LYS A 57 -5.83 -9.40 -12.34
C LYS A 57 -5.21 -8.37 -11.39
N ILE A 58 -5.23 -7.09 -11.75
CA ILE A 58 -4.76 -5.98 -10.91
C ILE A 58 -5.48 -6.00 -9.56
N ALA A 59 -6.81 -6.09 -9.54
CA ALA A 59 -7.58 -6.13 -8.31
C ALA A 59 -7.15 -7.29 -7.38
N GLN A 60 -6.84 -8.46 -7.96
CA GLN A 60 -6.31 -9.61 -7.21
C GLN A 60 -4.88 -9.37 -6.71
N GLU A 61 -3.99 -8.82 -7.54
CA GLU A 61 -2.62 -8.48 -7.15
C GLU A 61 -2.60 -7.53 -5.97
N ILE A 62 -3.54 -6.59 -5.91
CA ILE A 62 -3.63 -5.63 -4.80
C ILE A 62 -4.20 -6.27 -3.55
N LYS A 63 -5.22 -7.13 -3.69
CA LYS A 63 -5.74 -7.91 -2.56
C LYS A 63 -4.62 -8.77 -1.94
N GLN A 64 -3.80 -9.37 -2.79
CA GLN A 64 -2.62 -10.13 -2.36
C GLN A 64 -1.62 -9.21 -1.66
N ALA A 65 -1.29 -8.05 -2.25
CA ALA A 65 -0.41 -7.07 -1.62
C ALA A 65 -0.92 -6.65 -0.22
N PHE A 66 -2.20 -6.28 -0.10
CA PHE A 66 -2.80 -5.95 1.21
C PHE A 66 -2.63 -7.07 2.24
N THR A 67 -2.74 -8.32 1.80
CA THR A 67 -2.56 -9.48 2.68
C THR A 67 -1.10 -9.65 3.09
N ASP A 68 -0.17 -9.59 2.14
CA ASP A 68 1.27 -9.75 2.39
C ASP A 68 1.80 -8.65 3.33
N ILE A 69 1.39 -7.41 3.10
CA ILE A 69 1.75 -6.26 3.94
C ILE A 69 1.15 -6.40 5.34
N GLY A 70 -0.10 -6.87 5.43
CA GLY A 70 -0.74 -7.16 6.70
C GLY A 70 0.06 -8.17 7.51
N CYS A 71 0.56 -9.23 6.89
CA CYS A 71 1.44 -10.21 7.53
C CYS A 71 2.75 -9.57 8.03
N HIS A 72 3.36 -8.68 7.24
CA HIS A 72 4.56 -7.94 7.66
C HIS A 72 4.30 -7.01 8.85
N PHE A 73 3.17 -6.30 8.87
CA PHE A 73 2.83 -5.44 10.01
C PHE A 73 2.47 -6.23 11.26
N VAL A 74 1.83 -7.39 11.15
CA VAL A 74 1.64 -8.28 12.30
C VAL A 74 2.98 -8.71 12.88
N ALA A 75 3.95 -9.06 12.04
CA ALA A 75 5.30 -9.40 12.49
C ALA A 75 6.02 -8.21 13.13
N PHE A 76 5.84 -6.99 12.58
CA PHE A 76 6.36 -5.75 13.15
C PHE A 76 5.74 -5.43 14.52
N ASP A 77 4.42 -5.50 14.65
CA ASP A 77 3.68 -5.24 15.89
C ASP A 77 4.10 -6.25 16.98
N ASN A 78 4.26 -7.52 16.62
CA ASN A 78 4.74 -8.57 17.54
C ASN A 78 6.18 -8.34 18.04
N ALA A 79 7.00 -7.59 17.29
CA ALA A 79 8.36 -7.23 17.71
C ALA A 79 8.37 -6.08 18.74
N ASN A 80 7.23 -5.45 19.03
CA ASN A 80 7.05 -4.41 20.04
C ASN A 80 8.06 -3.26 19.91
N PHE A 81 8.29 -2.77 18.69
CA PHE A 81 9.09 -1.57 18.47
C PHE A 81 8.46 -0.37 19.19
N GLN A 82 9.29 0.45 19.82
CA GLN A 82 8.84 1.60 20.59
C GLN A 82 9.30 2.90 19.95
N ASP A 83 8.44 3.92 19.99
CA ASP A 83 8.77 5.29 19.57
C ASP A 83 9.70 6.00 20.57
N ASN A 84 10.05 7.26 20.32
CA ASN A 84 10.92 8.04 21.22
C ASN A 84 10.30 8.29 22.62
N GLU A 85 8.99 8.12 22.77
CA GLU A 85 8.25 8.29 24.02
C GLU A 85 8.08 6.95 24.76
N GLY A 86 8.61 5.85 24.23
CA GLY A 86 8.51 4.52 24.81
C GLY A 86 7.19 3.80 24.51
N ARG A 87 6.32 4.37 23.67
CA ARG A 87 5.05 3.74 23.28
C ARG A 87 5.30 2.70 22.20
N VAL A 88 4.63 1.55 22.31
CA VAL A 88 4.70 0.50 21.29
C VAL A 88 3.99 1.00 20.02
N LEU A 89 4.68 0.92 18.88
CA LEU A 89 4.13 1.23 17.57
C LEU A 89 3.26 0.07 17.10
N GLN A 90 2.04 0.39 16.67
CA GLN A 90 1.09 -0.57 16.12
C GLN A 90 0.60 -0.12 14.74
N LEU A 91 1.03 -0.84 13.71
CA LEU A 91 0.75 -0.54 12.30
C LEU A 91 -0.28 -1.51 11.71
N GLY A 92 -0.33 -2.75 12.19
CA GLY A 92 -1.21 -3.79 11.65
C GLY A 92 -2.69 -3.46 11.80
N GLY A 93 -3.07 -2.87 12.94
CA GLY A 93 -4.44 -2.41 13.18
C GLY A 93 -4.89 -1.36 12.17
N GLN A 94 -4.06 -0.36 11.91
CA GLN A 94 -4.35 0.72 10.95
C GLN A 94 -4.41 0.18 9.52
N TRP A 95 -3.47 -0.70 9.14
CA TRP A 95 -3.46 -1.33 7.82
C TRP A 95 -4.73 -2.15 7.54
N ARG A 96 -5.18 -2.92 8.52
CA ARG A 96 -6.39 -3.76 8.39
C ARG A 96 -7.63 -2.93 8.08
N ILE A 97 -7.74 -1.72 8.63
CA ILE A 97 -8.85 -0.80 8.32
C ILE A 97 -8.84 -0.47 6.81
N TYR A 98 -7.68 -0.19 6.23
CA TYR A 98 -7.55 0.09 4.80
C TYR A 98 -7.82 -1.13 3.92
N GLN A 99 -7.37 -2.32 4.34
CA GLN A 99 -7.69 -3.57 3.65
C GLN A 99 -9.21 -3.81 3.61
N ILE A 100 -9.90 -3.63 4.72
CA ILE A 100 -11.38 -3.77 4.79
C ILE A 100 -12.05 -2.72 3.90
N LYS A 101 -11.58 -1.46 3.95
CA LYS A 101 -12.10 -0.38 3.10
C LYS A 101 -11.89 -0.68 1.62
N PHE A 102 -10.71 -1.18 1.23
CA PHE A 102 -10.44 -1.63 -0.14
C PHE A 102 -11.42 -2.71 -0.60
N GLN A 103 -11.56 -3.79 0.17
CA GLN A 103 -12.47 -4.88 -0.18
C GLN A 103 -13.91 -4.38 -0.30
N THR A 104 -14.35 -3.52 0.61
CA THR A 104 -15.69 -2.92 0.58
C THR A 104 -15.93 -2.10 -0.69
N ILE A 105 -14.97 -1.26 -1.09
CA ILE A 105 -15.09 -0.44 -2.30
C ILE A 105 -15.05 -1.33 -3.56
N LEU A 106 -14.20 -2.36 -3.56
CA LEU A 106 -14.12 -3.31 -4.66
C LEU A 106 -15.43 -4.09 -4.84
N ASP A 107 -16.01 -4.59 -3.75
CA ASP A 107 -17.30 -5.30 -3.78
C ASP A 107 -18.41 -4.40 -4.33
N LYS A 108 -18.51 -3.15 -3.84
CA LYS A 108 -19.43 -2.15 -4.40
C LYS A 108 -19.19 -1.89 -5.89
N SER A 109 -17.93 -1.87 -6.33
CA SER A 109 -17.56 -1.68 -7.74
C SER A 109 -18.08 -2.83 -8.61
N PHE A 110 -17.95 -4.07 -8.14
CA PHE A 110 -18.51 -5.25 -8.82
C PHE A 110 -20.03 -5.24 -8.83
N ASP A 111 -20.68 -4.91 -7.71
CA ASP A 111 -22.15 -4.77 -7.66
C ASP A 111 -22.66 -3.71 -8.63
N ASN A 112 -21.97 -2.57 -8.70
CA ASN A 112 -22.30 -1.48 -9.63
C ASN A 112 -22.13 -1.92 -11.09
N ALA A 113 -21.03 -2.61 -11.41
CA ALA A 113 -20.78 -3.14 -12.75
C ALA A 113 -21.82 -4.20 -13.14
N SER A 114 -22.18 -5.11 -12.24
CA SER A 114 -23.22 -6.11 -12.46
C SER A 114 -24.59 -5.45 -12.72
N ALA A 115 -24.97 -4.49 -11.88
CA ALA A 115 -26.22 -3.77 -12.02
C ALA A 115 -26.27 -2.96 -13.34
N ALA A 116 -25.14 -2.36 -13.73
CA ALA A 116 -25.05 -1.63 -14.99
C ALA A 116 -25.05 -2.56 -16.22
N SER A 117 -24.41 -3.72 -16.13
CA SER A 117 -24.51 -4.76 -17.16
C SER A 117 -25.96 -5.19 -17.37
N ALA A 118 -26.67 -5.57 -16.30
CA ALA A 118 -28.06 -5.97 -16.36
C ALA A 118 -28.94 -4.87 -16.96
N PHE A 119 -28.70 -3.62 -16.59
CA PHE A 119 -29.38 -2.45 -17.12
C PHE A 119 -29.12 -2.25 -18.63
N MET A 120 -27.88 -2.36 -19.09
CA MET A 120 -27.54 -2.26 -20.51
C MET A 120 -28.10 -3.42 -21.34
N GLN A 121 -28.13 -4.64 -20.78
CA GLN A 121 -28.77 -5.79 -21.42
C GLN A 121 -30.28 -5.59 -21.56
N GLN A 122 -30.93 -5.07 -20.53
CA GLN A 122 -32.36 -4.75 -20.57
C GLN A 122 -32.65 -3.71 -21.67
N TYR A 123 -31.83 -2.68 -21.76
CA TYR A 123 -31.98 -1.64 -22.78
C TYR A 123 -31.77 -2.14 -24.21
N SER A 124 -30.69 -2.91 -24.41
CA SER A 124 -30.38 -3.57 -25.69
C SER A 124 -31.55 -4.41 -26.19
N LYS A 125 -32.27 -5.08 -25.28
CA LYS A 125 -33.44 -5.92 -25.58
C LYS A 125 -34.74 -5.14 -25.74
N ALA A 126 -34.98 -4.11 -24.93
CA ALA A 126 -36.29 -3.45 -24.82
C ALA A 126 -36.43 -2.20 -25.71
N VAL A 127 -35.40 -1.35 -25.78
CA VAL A 127 -35.52 0.00 -26.36
C VAL A 127 -35.05 0.06 -27.82
N MET A 128 -34.32 -0.97 -28.27
CA MET A 128 -33.69 -1.00 -29.60
C MET A 128 -34.13 -2.17 -30.47
N THR A 129 -35.39 -2.61 -30.30
CA THR A 129 -36.12 -3.40 -31.31
C THR A 129 -36.58 -2.49 -32.45
N ASP A 130 -36.96 -3.04 -33.61
CA ASP A 130 -37.46 -2.23 -34.73
C ASP A 130 -38.76 -1.52 -34.32
N VAL A 131 -38.66 -0.22 -33.97
CA VAL A 131 -39.79 0.60 -33.53
C VAL A 131 -40.45 1.25 -34.73
N GLY A 132 -41.73 0.98 -34.94
CA GLY A 132 -42.54 1.66 -35.95
C GLY A 132 -42.77 3.13 -35.60
N GLN A 133 -42.99 3.97 -36.61
CA GLN A 133 -43.13 5.44 -36.45
C GLN A 133 -44.23 5.85 -35.45
N ALA A 134 -45.31 5.06 -35.34
CA ALA A 134 -46.39 5.30 -34.40
C ALA A 134 -45.95 5.23 -32.91
N SER A 135 -44.80 4.65 -32.61
CA SER A 135 -44.30 4.44 -31.24
C SER A 135 -43.17 5.39 -30.85
N TYR A 136 -42.82 6.37 -31.69
CA TYR A 136 -41.69 7.29 -31.41
C TYR A 136 -41.88 8.15 -30.15
N ALA A 137 -43.10 8.59 -29.86
CA ALA A 137 -43.37 9.32 -28.61
C ALA A 137 -43.09 8.45 -27.38
N SER A 138 -43.56 7.20 -27.38
CA SER A 138 -43.30 6.24 -26.30
C SER A 138 -41.82 5.88 -26.18
N LEU A 139 -41.14 5.71 -27.32
CA LEU A 139 -39.70 5.47 -27.37
C LEU A 139 -38.92 6.63 -26.73
N ARG A 140 -39.28 7.88 -27.06
CA ARG A 140 -38.67 9.07 -26.48
C ARG A 140 -38.85 9.12 -24.96
N ASP A 141 -40.06 8.84 -24.47
CA ASP A 141 -40.33 8.83 -23.02
C ASP A 141 -39.53 7.72 -22.32
N GLU A 142 -39.39 6.54 -22.95
CA GLU A 142 -38.57 5.45 -22.43
C GLU A 142 -37.07 5.77 -22.43
N ILE A 143 -36.56 6.42 -23.49
CA ILE A 143 -35.18 6.93 -23.55
C ILE A 143 -34.96 7.99 -22.47
N GLN A 144 -35.94 8.86 -22.20
CA GLN A 144 -35.81 9.86 -21.13
C GLN A 144 -35.71 9.20 -19.75
N VAL A 145 -36.53 8.18 -19.48
CA VAL A 145 -36.40 7.37 -18.24
C VAL A 145 -35.04 6.68 -18.19
N PHE A 146 -34.56 6.19 -19.32
CA PHE A 146 -33.25 5.55 -19.43
C PHE A 146 -32.09 6.51 -19.14
N VAL A 147 -32.12 7.73 -19.68
CA VAL A 147 -31.12 8.77 -19.39
C VAL A 147 -31.08 9.10 -17.90
N LYS A 148 -32.23 9.25 -17.24
CA LYS A 148 -32.27 9.48 -15.77
C LYS A 148 -31.62 8.33 -14.98
N ARG A 149 -31.84 7.08 -15.42
CA ARG A 149 -31.20 5.91 -14.81
C ARG A 149 -29.69 5.88 -15.08
N LEU A 150 -29.26 6.28 -16.28
CA LEU A 150 -27.84 6.44 -16.61
C LEU A 150 -27.17 7.52 -15.77
N GLU A 151 -27.83 8.65 -15.51
CA GLU A 151 -27.31 9.69 -14.61
C GLU A 151 -27.08 9.13 -13.20
N THR A 152 -28.03 8.32 -12.71
CA THR A 152 -27.89 7.63 -11.42
C THR A 152 -26.68 6.69 -11.44
N LYS A 153 -26.53 5.88 -12.49
CA LYS A 153 -25.38 4.95 -12.62
C LYS A 153 -24.05 5.67 -12.79
N ALA A 154 -24.02 6.78 -13.53
CA ALA A 154 -22.84 7.63 -13.65
C ALA A 154 -22.47 8.28 -12.31
N ALA A 155 -23.46 8.69 -11.51
CA ALA A 155 -23.23 9.21 -10.17
C ALA A 155 -22.68 8.13 -9.21
N ASP A 156 -23.20 6.90 -9.27
CA ASP A 156 -22.71 5.76 -8.48
C ASP A 156 -21.27 5.39 -8.86
N ALA A 157 -20.97 5.37 -10.16
CA ALA A 157 -19.61 5.17 -10.67
C ALA A 157 -18.64 6.28 -10.23
N LEU A 158 -19.06 7.55 -10.32
CA LEU A 158 -18.27 8.68 -9.85
C LEU A 158 -18.05 8.62 -8.33
N ARG A 159 -19.03 8.19 -7.55
CA ARG A 159 -18.86 7.95 -6.11
C ARG A 159 -17.81 6.87 -5.86
N THR A 160 -17.89 5.76 -6.58
CA THR A 160 -16.93 4.64 -6.48
C THR A 160 -15.51 5.11 -6.83
N LYS A 161 -15.33 5.94 -7.87
CA LYS A 161 -14.04 6.63 -8.14
C LYS A 161 -13.54 7.32 -6.88
N ASN A 162 -14.36 8.24 -6.37
CA ASN A 162 -13.93 9.16 -5.33
C ASN A 162 -13.54 8.38 -4.07
N GLU A 163 -14.27 7.29 -3.74
CA GLU A 163 -13.91 6.38 -2.66
C GLU A 163 -12.53 5.72 -2.87
N PHE A 164 -12.21 5.25 -4.08
CA PHE A 164 -10.88 4.70 -4.40
C PHE A 164 -9.78 5.77 -4.39
N THR A 165 -10.02 6.96 -4.93
CA THR A 165 -9.07 8.08 -4.89
C THR A 165 -8.77 8.48 -3.44
N GLU A 166 -9.80 8.57 -2.60
CA GLU A 166 -9.65 8.82 -1.17
C GLU A 166 -8.87 7.70 -0.48
N LEU A 167 -9.16 6.43 -0.79
CA LEU A 167 -8.39 5.29 -0.28
C LEU A 167 -6.91 5.39 -0.67
N ALA A 168 -6.58 5.68 -1.93
CA ALA A 168 -5.21 5.84 -2.39
C ALA A 168 -4.48 6.96 -1.63
N ASN A 169 -5.14 8.10 -1.43
CA ASN A 169 -4.59 9.21 -0.64
C ASN A 169 -4.36 8.82 0.82
N ASN A 170 -5.33 8.15 1.45
CA ASN A 170 -5.20 7.70 2.83
C ASN A 170 -4.06 6.69 3.01
N VAL A 171 -3.90 5.77 2.05
CA VAL A 171 -2.81 4.81 2.07
C VAL A 171 -1.46 5.49 1.85
N ARG A 172 -1.37 6.52 1.01
CA ARG A 172 -0.16 7.34 0.87
C ARG A 172 0.21 8.04 2.18
N ILE A 173 -0.78 8.60 2.88
CA ILE A 173 -0.56 9.19 4.22
C ILE A 173 -0.04 8.11 5.18
N LEU A 174 -0.63 6.91 5.17
CA LEU A 174 -0.13 5.81 6.00
C LEU A 174 1.30 5.43 5.65
N THR A 175 1.67 5.34 4.36
CA THR A 175 3.07 5.10 3.96
C THR A 175 4.00 6.13 4.59
N GLN A 176 3.64 7.41 4.57
CA GLN A 176 4.45 8.47 5.20
C GLN A 176 4.57 8.25 6.71
N VAL A 177 3.46 7.92 7.38
CA VAL A 177 3.45 7.59 8.82
C VAL A 177 4.33 6.39 9.12
N VAL A 178 4.28 5.34 8.31
CA VAL A 178 5.10 4.13 8.46
C VAL A 178 6.57 4.46 8.23
N GLY A 179 6.90 5.20 7.17
CA GLY A 179 8.26 5.62 6.86
C GLY A 179 8.88 6.46 7.98
N GLU A 180 8.13 7.42 8.51
CA GLU A 180 8.59 8.22 9.66
C GLU A 180 8.70 7.37 10.93
N SER A 181 7.77 6.46 11.19
CA SER A 181 7.83 5.53 12.32
C SER A 181 9.07 4.65 12.26
N LEU A 182 9.39 4.09 11.08
CA LEU A 182 10.60 3.31 10.88
C LEU A 182 11.86 4.14 11.05
N ARG A 183 11.88 5.37 10.54
CA ARG A 183 13.02 6.28 10.71
C ARG A 183 13.27 6.61 12.18
N GLN A 184 12.21 6.81 12.96
CA GLN A 184 12.31 7.03 14.41
C GLN A 184 12.83 5.79 15.14
N VAL A 185 12.31 4.61 14.81
CA VAL A 185 12.78 3.34 15.39
C VAL A 185 14.25 3.09 15.03
N ASP A 186 14.64 3.31 13.78
CA ASP A 186 16.02 3.16 13.31
C ASP A 186 16.96 4.11 14.07
N ALA A 187 16.62 5.40 14.14
CA ALA A 187 17.40 6.38 14.90
C ALA A 187 17.55 5.98 16.37
N ARG A 188 16.49 5.47 17.00
CA ARG A 188 16.52 5.01 18.38
C ARG A 188 17.39 3.75 18.54
N VAL A 189 17.23 2.74 17.68
CA VAL A 189 18.05 1.52 17.73
C VAL A 189 19.52 1.84 17.51
N MET A 190 19.84 2.73 16.56
CA MET A 190 21.22 3.17 16.32
C MET A 190 21.80 3.94 17.52
N SER A 191 21.00 4.78 18.17
CA SER A 191 21.39 5.45 19.42
C SER A 191 21.67 4.45 20.54
N ASP A 192 20.75 3.50 20.77
CA ASP A 192 20.87 2.46 21.80
C ASP A 192 22.06 1.53 21.54
N LEU A 193 22.32 1.19 20.27
CA LEU A 193 23.50 0.43 19.83
C LEU A 193 24.79 1.17 20.17
N LYS A 194 24.86 2.47 19.85
CA LYS A 194 26.02 3.30 20.14
C LYS A 194 26.28 3.36 21.64
N ILE A 195 25.27 3.69 22.44
CA ILE A 195 25.37 3.75 23.91
C ILE A 195 25.83 2.41 24.48
N THR A 196 25.21 1.30 24.06
CA THR A 196 25.55 -0.05 24.57
C THR A 196 26.98 -0.44 24.19
N ARG A 197 27.46 -0.07 22.99
CA ARG A 197 28.87 -0.30 22.57
C ARG A 197 29.85 0.52 23.41
N GLU A 198 29.53 1.78 23.69
CA GLU A 198 30.35 2.67 24.54
C GLU A 198 30.41 2.15 25.99
N GLU A 199 29.28 1.72 26.55
CA GLU A 199 29.21 1.09 27.88
C GLU A 199 30.02 -0.21 27.94
N LEU A 200 29.92 -1.08 26.93
CA LEU A 200 30.72 -2.31 26.83
C LEU A 200 32.22 -2.01 26.76
N HIS A 201 32.62 -1.02 25.96
CA HIS A 201 34.01 -0.59 25.87
C HIS A 201 34.53 -0.10 27.22
N LEU A 202 33.72 0.69 27.95
CA LEU A 202 34.06 1.18 29.28
C LEU A 202 34.19 0.03 30.29
N LEU A 203 33.24 -0.92 30.30
CA LEU A 203 33.26 -2.08 31.20
C LEU A 203 34.47 -2.98 30.93
N ARG A 204 34.80 -3.25 29.66
CA ARG A 204 36.00 -4.02 29.29
C ARG A 204 37.28 -3.30 29.72
N SER A 205 37.32 -1.97 29.59
CA SER A 205 38.44 -1.15 30.06
C SER A 205 38.58 -1.20 31.59
N LYS A 206 37.47 -1.17 32.33
CA LYS A 206 37.45 -1.36 33.80
C LYS A 206 37.89 -2.77 34.20
N LEU A 207 37.45 -3.79 33.47
CA LEU A 207 37.85 -5.18 33.71
C LEU A 207 39.36 -5.34 33.56
N ASN A 208 39.93 -4.82 32.47
CA ASN A 208 41.38 -4.84 32.24
C ASN A 208 42.14 -4.11 33.36
N TYR A 209 41.62 -2.97 33.82
CA TYR A 209 42.21 -2.24 34.94
C TYR A 209 42.19 -3.04 36.25
N VAL A 210 41.05 -3.67 36.60
CA VAL A 210 40.93 -4.51 37.80
C VAL A 210 41.85 -5.73 37.71
N ASP A 211 41.92 -6.37 36.54
CA ASP A 211 42.84 -7.49 36.28
C ASP A 211 44.31 -7.07 36.43
N ASP A 212 44.69 -5.90 35.93
CA ASP A 212 46.03 -5.34 36.11
C ASP A 212 46.34 -5.00 37.58
N GLN A 213 45.37 -4.48 38.34
CA GLN A 213 45.51 -4.27 39.79
C GLN A 213 45.68 -5.59 40.55
N MET A 214 44.90 -6.63 40.20
CA MET A 214 45.04 -7.97 40.79
C MET A 214 46.43 -8.57 40.50
N LYS A 215 46.93 -8.41 39.26
CA LYS A 215 48.29 -8.81 38.88
C LYS A 215 49.34 -8.06 39.71
N LEU A 216 49.22 -6.75 39.86
CA LEU A 216 50.17 -5.94 40.66
C LEU A 216 50.16 -6.33 42.14
N MET A 217 48.98 -6.51 42.77
CA MET A 217 48.88 -7.00 44.15
C MET A 217 49.53 -8.38 44.33
N SER A 218 49.39 -9.24 43.32
CA SER A 218 50.05 -10.54 43.37
C SER A 218 51.56 -10.41 43.44
N LEU A 219 52.15 -9.50 42.65
CA LEU A 219 53.60 -9.26 42.63
C LEU A 219 54.13 -8.62 43.91
N VAL A 220 53.36 -7.74 44.57
CA VAL A 220 53.80 -7.06 45.81
C VAL A 220 53.84 -8.02 46.99
N ASN A 221 52.85 -8.90 47.13
CA ASN A 221 52.79 -9.85 48.25
C ASN A 221 53.92 -10.88 48.23
N VAL A 222 54.50 -11.19 47.05
CA VAL A 222 55.72 -12.01 46.93
C VAL A 222 56.91 -11.38 47.65
N LYS A 223 57.02 -10.04 47.62
CA LYS A 223 58.18 -9.33 48.17
C LYS A 223 58.14 -9.20 49.70
N VAL A 224 56.95 -9.14 50.30
CA VAL A 224 56.78 -8.94 51.76
C VAL A 224 56.91 -10.25 52.54
N ALA A 225 56.66 -11.41 51.91
CA ALA A 225 56.86 -12.72 52.53
C ALA A 225 58.34 -13.15 52.66
N ALA A 226 59.30 -12.32 52.21
CA ALA A 226 60.73 -12.64 52.28
C ALA A 226 61.58 -11.50 52.89
N PRO A 227 61.65 -11.42 54.23
CA PRO A 227 62.89 -11.00 54.89
C PRO A 227 63.63 -12.11 55.65
N GLY A 228 63.09 -13.34 55.73
CA GLY A 228 63.68 -14.42 56.56
C GLY A 228 63.80 -15.82 55.96
N GLY A 229 63.32 -16.06 54.73
CA GLY A 229 63.21 -17.40 54.14
C GLY A 229 64.02 -17.62 52.87
N LEU A 230 65.27 -17.14 52.80
CA LEU A 230 66.05 -17.15 51.55
C LEU A 230 66.56 -18.54 51.09
N PHE A 231 66.38 -19.63 51.85
CA PHE A 231 67.01 -20.92 51.50
C PHE A 231 66.09 -22.09 51.13
N ALA A 232 64.77 -22.00 51.34
CA ALA A 232 63.84 -23.04 50.87
C ALA A 232 63.03 -22.65 49.61
N GLY A 233 62.96 -21.35 49.29
CA GLY A 233 62.15 -20.84 48.17
C GLY A 233 62.71 -21.17 46.77
N ALA A 234 64.02 -21.35 46.62
CA ALA A 234 64.64 -21.62 45.32
C ALA A 234 64.19 -22.96 44.69
N ALA A 235 63.78 -23.93 45.50
CA ALA A 235 63.29 -25.22 45.01
C ALA A 235 61.84 -25.18 44.49
N VAL A 236 61.04 -24.18 44.89
CA VAL A 236 59.65 -24.03 44.40
C VAL A 236 59.61 -23.26 43.08
N PHE A 237 60.57 -22.35 42.84
CA PHE A 237 60.68 -21.66 41.54
C PHE A 237 61.16 -22.56 40.39
N SER A 238 61.76 -23.72 40.67
CA SER A 238 62.10 -24.73 39.65
C SER A 238 60.93 -25.66 39.31
N LEU A 239 59.87 -25.66 40.10
CA LEU A 239 58.68 -26.48 39.90
C LEU A 239 57.62 -25.68 39.17
N SER A 240 57.55 -25.87 37.85
CA SER A 240 56.45 -25.56 36.94
C SER A 240 55.67 -24.24 37.17
N PRO A 241 55.51 -23.37 36.16
CA PRO A 241 54.67 -22.17 36.25
C PRO A 241 53.27 -22.36 36.85
N SER A 242 52.70 -23.58 36.78
CA SER A 242 51.42 -23.93 37.40
C SER A 242 51.46 -23.97 38.93
N THR A 243 52.47 -24.58 39.55
CA THR A 243 52.59 -24.70 41.02
C THR A 243 52.82 -23.35 41.69
N LEU A 244 53.54 -22.46 41.01
CA LEU A 244 53.76 -21.10 41.49
C LEU A 244 52.47 -20.27 41.45
N ARG A 245 51.64 -20.46 40.42
CA ARG A 245 50.31 -19.83 40.32
C ARG A 245 49.39 -20.30 41.46
N ASP A 246 49.38 -21.58 41.77
CA ASP A 246 48.52 -22.15 42.82
C ASP A 246 48.94 -21.68 44.23
N PHE A 247 50.24 -21.72 44.54
CA PHE A 247 50.76 -21.23 45.83
C PHE A 247 50.49 -19.73 46.03
N MET A 248 50.74 -18.93 44.99
CA MET A 248 50.47 -17.50 44.98
C MET A 248 48.99 -17.20 45.21
N SER A 249 48.11 -17.94 44.53
CA SER A 249 46.66 -17.77 44.71
C SER A 249 46.22 -18.01 46.17
N SER A 250 46.88 -18.92 46.90
CA SER A 250 46.52 -19.25 48.29
C SER A 250 46.88 -18.17 49.32
N LEU A 251 48.04 -17.50 49.17
CA LEU A 251 48.50 -16.45 50.09
C LEU A 251 47.81 -15.10 49.82
N ILE A 252 47.45 -14.83 48.57
CA ILE A 252 46.89 -13.54 48.15
C ILE A 252 45.39 -13.45 48.40
N ARG A 253 44.66 -14.58 48.32
CA ARG A 253 43.21 -14.67 48.59
C ARG A 253 42.80 -14.32 50.03
N GLY A 254 43.74 -14.24 50.97
CA GLY A 254 43.46 -13.86 52.36
C GLY A 254 43.27 -12.35 52.57
N SER A 255 43.70 -11.50 51.63
CA SER A 255 43.56 -10.05 51.79
C SER A 255 42.16 -9.57 51.40
N GLU A 256 41.54 -8.78 52.27
CA GLU A 256 40.19 -8.21 52.04
C GLU A 256 40.12 -7.38 50.75
N GLN A 257 41.21 -6.69 50.40
CA GLN A 257 41.31 -5.92 49.15
C GLN A 257 41.30 -6.80 47.90
N PHE A 258 42.00 -7.95 47.91
CA PHE A 258 41.99 -8.86 46.77
C PHE A 258 40.60 -9.49 46.59
N LYS A 259 39.94 -9.87 47.70
CA LYS A 259 38.56 -10.38 47.66
C LYS A 259 37.60 -9.36 47.05
N LYS A 260 37.74 -8.08 47.42
CA LYS A 260 36.96 -6.99 46.83
C LYS A 260 37.19 -6.85 45.31
N LEU A 261 38.45 -6.92 44.87
CA LEU A 261 38.77 -6.89 43.42
C LEU A 261 38.19 -8.09 42.68
N GLU A 262 38.19 -9.28 43.30
CA GLU A 262 37.57 -10.49 42.75
C GLU A 262 36.05 -10.34 42.62
N GLU A 263 35.38 -9.79 43.65
CA GLU A 263 33.95 -9.46 43.63
C GLU A 263 33.63 -8.40 42.55
N ASP A 264 34.40 -7.32 42.46
CA ASP A 264 34.26 -6.27 41.44
C ASP A 264 34.45 -6.85 40.03
N CYS A 265 35.42 -7.74 39.84
CA CYS A 265 35.67 -8.43 38.57
C CYS A 265 34.47 -9.28 38.14
N ALA A 266 33.93 -10.10 39.05
CA ALA A 266 32.74 -10.92 38.78
C ALA A 266 31.50 -10.06 38.45
N LEU A 267 31.31 -8.93 39.14
CA LEU A 267 30.24 -7.98 38.85
C LEU A 267 30.39 -7.34 37.47
N ILE A 268 31.61 -6.90 37.11
CA ILE A 268 31.88 -6.31 35.79
C ILE A 268 31.66 -7.34 34.67
N GLN A 269 32.10 -8.59 34.86
CA GLN A 269 31.88 -9.67 33.89
C GLN A 269 30.38 -9.93 33.67
N LYS A 270 29.59 -10.01 34.75
CA LYS A 270 28.14 -10.17 34.65
C LYS A 270 27.47 -9.01 33.92
N GLU A 271 27.89 -7.77 34.19
CA GLU A 271 27.36 -6.61 33.46
C GLU A 271 27.76 -6.64 31.97
N ILE A 272 28.98 -7.09 31.63
CA ILE A 272 29.39 -7.30 30.23
C ILE A 272 28.46 -8.31 29.56
N GLU A 273 28.18 -9.46 30.17
CA GLU A 273 27.28 -10.48 29.61
C GLU A 273 25.88 -9.90 29.34
N ILE A 274 25.30 -9.18 30.30
CA ILE A 274 23.99 -8.52 30.15
C ILE A 274 24.00 -7.52 28.98
N ARG A 275 25.08 -6.74 28.85
CA ARG A 275 25.21 -5.74 27.78
C ARG A 275 25.48 -6.38 26.42
N GLU A 276 26.18 -7.50 26.36
CA GLU A 276 26.38 -8.28 25.14
C GLU A 276 25.05 -8.90 24.66
N GLU A 277 24.23 -9.42 25.59
CA GLU A 277 22.88 -9.90 25.27
C GLU A 277 22.00 -8.76 24.74
N LYS A 278 22.02 -7.59 25.41
CA LYS A 278 21.32 -6.39 24.94
C LYS A 278 21.82 -5.95 23.56
N LEU A 279 23.12 -5.95 23.32
CA LEU A 279 23.73 -5.62 22.03
C LEU A 279 23.25 -6.59 20.95
N ALA A 280 23.25 -7.89 21.22
CA ALA A 280 22.74 -8.91 20.29
C ALA A 280 21.27 -8.70 19.96
N SER A 281 20.43 -8.38 20.96
CA SER A 281 19.02 -8.03 20.76
C SER A 281 18.84 -6.77 19.91
N LEU A 282 19.65 -5.73 20.14
CA LEU A 282 19.60 -4.49 19.34
C LEU A 282 20.07 -4.70 17.89
N VAL A 283 21.12 -5.51 17.67
CA VAL A 283 21.57 -5.89 16.32
C VAL A 283 20.51 -6.71 15.60
N ALA A 284 19.83 -7.62 16.30
CA ALA A 284 18.69 -8.36 15.73
C ALA A 284 17.55 -7.42 15.33
N LYS A 285 17.27 -6.39 16.14
CA LYS A 285 16.27 -5.34 15.83
C LYS A 285 16.68 -4.50 14.61
N GLU A 286 17.93 -4.07 14.52
CA GLU A 286 18.48 -3.36 13.36
C GLU A 286 18.28 -4.18 12.08
N HIS A 287 18.62 -5.47 12.11
CA HIS A 287 18.43 -6.36 10.98
C HIS A 287 16.95 -6.55 10.62
N MET A 288 16.05 -6.60 11.60
CA MET A 288 14.61 -6.65 11.35
C MET A 288 14.12 -5.37 10.68
N ILE A 289 14.56 -4.18 11.11
CA ILE A 289 14.15 -2.90 10.49
C ILE A 289 14.56 -2.87 9.02
N ALA A 290 15.81 -3.23 8.71
CA ALA A 290 16.30 -3.31 7.34
C ALA A 290 15.47 -4.30 6.48
N LYS A 291 15.00 -5.40 7.09
CA LYS A 291 14.13 -6.38 6.43
C LYS A 291 12.72 -5.84 6.12
N TYR A 292 12.20 -4.89 6.89
CA TYR A 292 10.88 -4.30 6.67
C TYR A 292 10.88 -3.13 5.69
N GLN A 293 12.02 -2.47 5.50
CA GLN A 293 12.14 -1.26 4.68
C GLN A 293 11.84 -1.53 3.20
N SER A 294 12.41 -2.57 2.61
CA SER A 294 12.21 -2.90 1.18
C SER A 294 10.77 -3.32 0.82
N PRO A 295 10.08 -4.19 1.59
CA PRO A 295 8.66 -4.52 1.33
C PRO A 295 7.73 -3.30 1.38
N LEU A 296 8.01 -2.31 2.23
CA LEU A 296 7.19 -1.11 2.37
C LEU A 296 7.32 -0.12 1.22
N ASP A 297 8.52 0.02 0.67
CA ASP A 297 8.74 0.81 -0.54
C ASP A 297 7.99 0.21 -1.75
N GLN A 298 8.10 -1.12 -1.93
CA GLN A 298 7.41 -1.85 -3.00
C GLN A 298 5.88 -1.74 -2.88
N THR A 299 5.38 -1.83 -1.65
CA THR A 299 3.97 -1.68 -1.30
C THR A 299 3.40 -0.36 -1.78
N THR A 300 4.10 0.73 -1.48
CA THR A 300 3.68 2.08 -1.84
C THR A 300 3.52 2.23 -3.35
N GLN A 301 4.48 1.71 -4.12
CA GLN A 301 4.41 1.72 -5.58
C GLN A 301 3.20 0.93 -6.11
N ASN A 302 2.88 -0.21 -5.51
CA ASN A 302 1.73 -1.04 -5.91
C ASN A 302 0.39 -0.32 -5.70
N ILE A 303 0.26 0.47 -4.62
CA ILE A 303 -0.95 1.26 -4.34
C ILE A 303 -1.13 2.42 -5.33
N ASP A 304 -0.04 3.14 -5.65
CA ASP A 304 -0.11 4.23 -6.64
C ASP A 304 -0.49 3.70 -8.04
N ASN A 305 -0.04 2.49 -8.39
CA ASN A 305 -0.42 1.81 -9.62
C ASN A 305 -1.92 1.46 -9.64
N LEU A 306 -2.48 0.95 -8.52
CA LEU A 306 -3.93 0.73 -8.39
C LEU A 306 -4.72 2.01 -8.62
N ALA A 307 -4.31 3.11 -7.98
CA ALA A 307 -5.03 4.38 -8.04
C ALA A 307 -5.18 4.86 -9.50
N HIS A 308 -4.10 4.77 -10.28
CA HIS A 308 -4.14 5.07 -11.73
C HIS A 308 -5.06 4.13 -12.49
N LYS A 309 -5.06 2.83 -12.18
CA LYS A 309 -5.90 1.83 -12.87
C LYS A 309 -7.39 2.00 -12.57
N VAL A 310 -7.77 2.46 -11.37
CA VAL A 310 -9.16 2.83 -11.07
C VAL A 310 -9.61 4.05 -11.86
N GLU A 311 -8.72 5.04 -12.08
CA GLU A 311 -9.04 6.24 -12.85
C GLU A 311 -9.55 5.90 -14.26
N VAL A 312 -9.03 4.83 -14.86
CA VAL A 312 -9.48 4.30 -16.16
C VAL A 312 -10.96 3.90 -16.12
N ILE A 313 -11.42 3.20 -15.08
CA ILE A 313 -12.83 2.76 -14.93
C ILE A 313 -13.77 3.98 -14.93
N VAL A 314 -13.35 5.07 -14.28
CA VAL A 314 -14.11 6.32 -14.22
C VAL A 314 -14.29 6.91 -15.60
N GLY A 315 -13.20 6.94 -16.38
CA GLY A 315 -13.23 7.45 -17.75
C GLY A 315 -14.31 6.75 -18.55
N ILE A 316 -14.40 5.41 -18.44
CA ILE A 316 -15.41 4.60 -19.14
C ILE A 316 -16.84 5.06 -18.80
N TRP A 317 -17.16 5.25 -17.52
CA TRP A 317 -18.49 5.70 -17.11
C TRP A 317 -18.84 7.10 -17.59
N GLN A 318 -17.87 8.01 -17.60
CA GLN A 318 -18.05 9.37 -18.10
C GLN A 318 -18.33 9.39 -19.61
N TYR A 319 -17.60 8.57 -20.39
CA TYR A 319 -17.83 8.45 -21.84
C TYR A 319 -19.24 7.95 -22.14
N LEU A 320 -19.70 6.93 -21.43
CA LEU A 320 -21.03 6.35 -21.65
C LEU A 320 -22.17 7.31 -21.37
N ARG A 321 -22.03 8.13 -20.33
CA ARG A 321 -23.00 9.18 -20.05
C ARG A 321 -23.07 10.18 -21.20
N SER A 322 -21.90 10.62 -21.70
CA SER A 322 -21.82 11.58 -22.80
C SER A 322 -22.52 11.07 -24.06
N ASP A 323 -22.26 9.83 -24.46
CA ASP A 323 -22.87 9.21 -25.65
C ASP A 323 -24.41 9.16 -25.55
N MET A 324 -24.94 8.98 -24.34
CA MET A 324 -26.37 8.82 -24.12
C MET A 324 -27.15 10.12 -24.11
N ILE A 325 -26.51 11.20 -23.65
CA ILE A 325 -27.04 12.55 -23.79
C ILE A 325 -27.13 12.93 -25.27
N ILE A 326 -26.10 12.61 -26.06
CA ILE A 326 -26.09 12.88 -27.51
C ILE A 326 -27.22 12.11 -28.20
N LEU A 327 -27.39 10.81 -27.90
CA LEU A 327 -28.48 10.02 -28.48
C LEU A 327 -29.87 10.59 -28.15
N GLN A 328 -30.08 11.03 -26.91
CA GLN A 328 -31.33 11.66 -26.48
C GLN A 328 -31.62 12.96 -27.25
N GLN A 329 -30.60 13.80 -27.45
CA GLN A 329 -30.72 15.04 -28.21
C GLN A 329 -31.08 14.76 -29.68
N GLU A 330 -30.42 13.78 -30.32
CA GLU A 330 -30.73 13.37 -31.68
C GLU A 330 -32.18 12.84 -31.81
N LEU A 331 -32.68 12.12 -30.80
CA LEU A 331 -34.06 11.62 -30.75
C LEU A 331 -35.09 12.72 -30.54
N ALA A 332 -34.77 13.73 -29.74
CA ALA A 332 -35.63 14.89 -29.55
C ALA A 332 -35.84 15.64 -30.87
N LEU A 333 -34.78 15.79 -31.66
CA LEU A 333 -34.84 16.40 -33.00
C LEU A 333 -35.62 15.53 -34.00
N ALA A 334 -35.42 14.22 -33.96
CA ALA A 334 -36.06 13.27 -34.88
C ALA A 334 -37.54 12.97 -34.55
N SER A 335 -38.01 13.38 -33.37
CA SER A 335 -39.42 13.23 -32.95
C SER A 335 -40.30 14.42 -33.37
N ASP A 336 -39.73 15.40 -34.06
CA ASP A 336 -40.48 16.51 -34.66
C ASP A 336 -41.45 15.94 -35.73
N PRO A 337 -42.77 16.21 -35.63
CA PRO A 337 -43.76 15.74 -36.60
C PRO A 337 -43.42 16.12 -38.05
N ASP A 338 -42.68 17.21 -38.24
CA ASP A 338 -42.32 17.75 -39.55
C ASP A 338 -41.00 17.18 -40.09
N MET A 339 -40.26 16.39 -39.30
CA MET A 339 -38.97 15.83 -39.68
C MET A 339 -39.02 14.29 -39.77
N PRO A 340 -38.96 13.69 -40.97
CA PRO A 340 -38.98 12.23 -41.11
C PRO A 340 -37.70 11.60 -40.55
N ILE A 341 -37.85 10.52 -39.78
CA ILE A 341 -36.71 9.74 -39.30
C ILE A 341 -35.96 9.13 -40.49
N THR A 342 -34.68 9.45 -40.59
CA THR A 342 -33.84 8.94 -41.66
C THR A 342 -33.42 7.49 -41.38
N SER A 343 -33.24 6.70 -42.44
CA SER A 343 -32.64 5.36 -42.32
C SER A 343 -31.25 5.38 -41.68
N PHE A 344 -30.56 6.51 -41.75
CA PHE A 344 -29.29 6.76 -41.09
C PHE A 344 -29.42 6.79 -39.56
N PHE A 345 -30.48 7.40 -39.04
CA PHE A 345 -30.78 7.43 -37.61
C PHE A 345 -31.05 6.02 -37.06
N LEU A 346 -31.81 5.18 -37.78
CA LEU A 346 -32.02 3.78 -37.40
C LEU A 346 -30.72 2.96 -37.42
N LYS A 347 -29.83 3.22 -38.40
CA LYS A 347 -28.49 2.62 -38.43
C LYS A 347 -27.65 3.03 -37.21
N LYS A 348 -27.72 4.30 -36.78
CA LYS A 348 -27.06 4.76 -35.55
C LYS A 348 -27.57 4.03 -34.32
N ILE A 349 -28.89 3.95 -34.11
CA ILE A 349 -29.49 3.19 -32.99
C ILE A 349 -28.97 1.75 -32.98
N ARG A 350 -28.95 1.07 -34.14
CA ARG A 350 -28.47 -0.32 -34.24
C ARG A 350 -26.99 -0.45 -33.86
N ALA A 351 -26.14 0.45 -34.33
CA ALA A 351 -24.72 0.46 -33.98
C ALA A 351 -24.52 0.70 -32.46
N THR A 352 -25.29 1.63 -31.89
CA THR A 352 -25.28 1.90 -30.44
C THR A 352 -25.76 0.68 -29.63
N ARG A 353 -26.74 -0.08 -30.13
CA ARG A 353 -27.21 -1.33 -29.51
C ARG A 353 -26.10 -2.36 -29.38
N GLU A 354 -25.35 -2.57 -30.45
CA GLU A 354 -24.24 -3.53 -30.49
C GLU A 354 -23.13 -3.10 -29.54
N LEU A 355 -22.83 -1.80 -29.49
CA LEU A 355 -21.88 -1.23 -28.54
C LEU A 355 -22.29 -1.50 -27.09
N TYR A 356 -23.54 -1.24 -26.71
CA TYR A 356 -24.00 -1.49 -25.33
C TYR A 356 -24.12 -2.96 -24.99
N ALA A 357 -24.46 -3.83 -25.93
CA ALA A 357 -24.43 -5.26 -25.69
C ALA A 357 -22.99 -5.73 -25.38
N LYS A 358 -22.01 -5.26 -26.15
CA LYS A 358 -20.59 -5.53 -25.89
C LYS A 358 -20.15 -5.00 -24.53
N LEU A 359 -20.49 -3.76 -24.22
CA LEU A 359 -20.14 -3.18 -22.94
C LEU A 359 -20.81 -3.87 -21.75
N ALA A 360 -22.07 -4.30 -21.90
CA ALA A 360 -22.74 -5.05 -20.86
C ALA A 360 -22.03 -6.38 -20.58
N MET A 361 -21.60 -7.09 -21.63
CA MET A 361 -20.78 -8.29 -21.49
C MET A 361 -19.46 -8.00 -20.76
N LEU A 362 -18.77 -6.94 -21.16
CA LEU A 362 -17.52 -6.49 -20.55
C LEU A 362 -17.68 -6.17 -19.05
N LEU A 363 -18.74 -5.45 -18.67
CA LEU A 363 -19.06 -5.16 -17.27
C LEU A 363 -19.44 -6.41 -16.47
N ASP A 364 -20.12 -7.38 -17.09
CA ASP A 364 -20.45 -8.67 -16.47
C ASP A 364 -19.19 -9.50 -16.22
N MET A 365 -18.25 -9.50 -17.18
CA MET A 365 -16.94 -10.15 -17.03
C MET A 365 -16.15 -9.55 -15.86
N TYR A 366 -16.10 -8.23 -15.78
CA TYR A 366 -15.45 -7.52 -14.66
C TYR A 366 -16.12 -7.85 -13.32
N ALA A 367 -17.46 -7.79 -13.26
CA ALA A 367 -18.21 -8.03 -12.02
C ALA A 367 -18.04 -9.47 -11.49
N LYS A 368 -17.90 -10.45 -12.39
CA LYS A 368 -17.65 -11.85 -12.01
C LYS A 368 -16.20 -12.09 -11.54
N GLY A 369 -15.31 -11.12 -11.73
CA GLY A 369 -13.89 -11.20 -11.36
C GLY A 369 -13.15 -12.34 -12.07
N SER A 370 -13.72 -12.88 -13.14
CA SER A 370 -13.45 -14.24 -13.57
C SER A 370 -12.53 -14.30 -14.77
N GLU A 371 -11.40 -14.99 -14.54
CA GLU A 371 -10.93 -16.09 -15.36
C GLU A 371 -12.09 -16.76 -16.11
N ILE A 372 -12.32 -16.35 -17.35
CA ILE A 372 -13.04 -17.20 -18.30
C ILE A 372 -12.05 -18.31 -18.64
N VAL A 373 -12.23 -19.48 -18.03
CA VAL A 373 -11.69 -20.72 -18.60
C VAL A 373 -12.41 -20.89 -19.93
N ILE A 374 -11.74 -20.50 -21.02
CA ILE A 374 -12.22 -20.77 -22.38
C ILE A 374 -12.16 -22.29 -22.52
N LEU A 375 -13.33 -22.93 -22.52
CA LEU A 375 -13.49 -24.35 -22.85
C LEU A 375 -13.33 -24.59 -24.34
#